data_AF-A0A133S4Q3-F1
#
_entry.id   AF-A0A133S4Q3-F1
#
_cell.length_a   1.000
_cell.length_b   1.000
_cell.length_c   1.000
_cell.angle_alpha   90.00
_cell.angle_beta   90.00
_cell.angle_gamma   90.00
#
_symmetry.space_group_name_H-M   'P 1'
#
loop_
_entity.id
_entity.type
_entity.pdbx_description
1 polymer ?
#
loop_
_entity_poly.entity_id
_entity_poly.type
_entity_poly.pdbx_seq_one_letter_code
_entity_poly.pdbx_strand_id
1 'polypeptide(L)'
;MFKFIYNSNSLEEQAESINLPQNAFAYLNWFFEEQKNPNNEPNVNKNIDSLQFFIMGNSYIAISFKNLYQIYTEGNKCKIADHLIFPILFNLMHGLECWLKSGTLSFSYLYNLEGKIKKSHDLEILYSEFKRNVTNTSLGSIVNKYIEFNFIEDFISNLKLNNVRFDFARYSSFESGGVSQSQFYCGYHNICIDMSLLLQFYFYLIQDFRTLISYILTCCECNEVPEESGYAAFIAEGLDFKFDDISDIDIFIYQHLLGVM
;
A
#
# COMPACT_ATOMS: atom_id res chain seq x y z
N MET A 1 -17.90 3.91 -32.39
CA MET A 1 -17.38 3.00 -31.35
C MET A 1 -16.33 3.78 -30.58
N PHE A 2 -16.47 3.94 -29.25
CA PHE A 2 -15.45 4.62 -28.46
C PHE A 2 -14.29 3.66 -28.16
N LYS A 3 -13.05 4.11 -28.36
CA LYS A 3 -11.83 3.34 -28.07
C LYS A 3 -11.19 3.91 -26.80
N PHE A 4 -11.03 3.08 -25.78
CA PHE A 4 -10.45 3.46 -24.48
C PHE A 4 -9.05 2.88 -24.25
N ILE A 5 -8.62 1.90 -25.05
CA ILE A 5 -7.34 1.20 -24.90
C ILE A 5 -6.51 1.40 -26.16
N TYR A 6 -5.27 1.86 -25.98
CA TYR A 6 -4.31 2.16 -27.03
C TYR A 6 -3.04 1.33 -26.83
N ASN A 7 -2.37 0.95 -27.92
CA ASN A 7 -1.12 0.19 -27.85
C ASN A 7 0.06 1.17 -27.72
N SER A 8 0.89 0.99 -26.69
CA SER A 8 2.03 1.86 -26.38
C SER A 8 3.02 2.01 -27.53
N ASN A 9 3.22 0.98 -28.36
CA ASN A 9 4.21 0.97 -29.45
C ASN A 9 3.87 1.91 -30.61
N SER A 10 2.71 2.56 -30.56
CA SER A 10 2.25 3.52 -31.57
C SER A 10 1.44 4.65 -30.92
N LEU A 11 1.68 4.92 -29.63
CA LEU A 11 0.88 5.89 -28.87
C LEU A 11 1.03 7.32 -29.44
N GLU A 12 2.23 7.69 -29.90
CA GLU A 12 2.49 9.00 -30.53
C GLU A 12 1.75 9.13 -31.86
N GLU A 13 1.89 8.14 -32.76
CA GLU A 13 1.16 8.08 -34.03
C GLU A 13 -0.37 8.05 -33.84
N GLN A 14 -0.85 7.35 -32.79
CA GLN A 14 -2.26 7.30 -32.45
C GLN A 14 -2.73 8.62 -31.84
N ALA A 15 -1.99 9.24 -30.92
CA ALA A 15 -2.36 10.48 -30.24
C ALA A 15 -2.49 11.65 -31.21
N GLU A 16 -1.57 11.78 -32.18
CA GLU A 16 -1.64 12.79 -33.25
C GLU A 16 -2.92 12.66 -34.08
N SER A 17 -3.41 11.42 -34.31
CA SER A 17 -4.61 11.16 -35.09
C SER A 17 -5.93 11.45 -34.35
N ILE A 18 -5.91 11.53 -33.01
CA ILE A 18 -7.12 11.68 -32.17
C ILE A 18 -7.19 13.07 -31.50
N ASN A 19 -6.19 13.94 -31.70
CA ASN A 19 -6.10 15.29 -31.11
C ASN A 19 -6.36 15.30 -29.59
N LEU A 20 -5.73 14.37 -28.87
CA LEU A 20 -5.77 14.30 -27.41
C LEU A 20 -4.44 14.79 -26.83
N PRO A 21 -4.44 15.45 -25.66
CA PRO A 21 -3.20 15.89 -25.05
C PRO A 21 -2.40 14.68 -24.54
N GLN A 22 -1.08 14.78 -24.52
CA GLN A 22 -0.18 13.69 -24.13
C GLN A 22 -0.47 13.16 -22.71
N ASN A 23 -0.89 14.04 -21.80
CA ASN A 23 -1.28 13.68 -20.42
C ASN A 23 -2.67 13.03 -20.31
N ALA A 24 -3.39 12.81 -21.41
CA ALA A 24 -4.63 12.04 -21.42
C ALA A 24 -4.40 10.53 -21.33
N PHE A 25 -3.15 10.07 -21.42
CA PHE A 25 -2.79 8.66 -21.42
C PHE A 25 -2.04 8.28 -20.14
N ALA A 26 -2.38 7.11 -19.60
CA ALA A 26 -1.65 6.45 -18.51
C ALA A 26 -1.33 5.00 -18.93
N TYR A 27 -0.18 4.49 -18.52
CA TYR A 27 0.26 3.13 -18.86
C TYR A 27 -0.25 2.13 -17.83
N LEU A 28 -0.89 1.06 -18.31
CA LEU A 28 -1.30 -0.09 -17.49
C LEU A 28 -0.19 -1.16 -17.46
N ASN A 29 1.02 -0.76 -17.07
CA ASN A 29 2.18 -1.65 -17.04
C ASN A 29 2.71 -1.77 -15.61
N TRP A 30 2.61 -2.97 -15.03
CA TRP A 30 3.21 -3.32 -13.74
C TRP A 30 4.16 -4.49 -13.96
N PHE A 31 5.45 -4.25 -13.75
CA PHE A 31 6.50 -5.20 -14.09
C PHE A 31 6.94 -5.97 -12.86
N PHE A 32 6.15 -6.98 -12.48
CA PHE A 32 6.60 -7.95 -11.47
C PHE A 32 7.47 -9.02 -12.14
N GLU A 33 8.57 -9.45 -11.52
CA GLU A 33 9.55 -10.38 -12.09
C GLU A 33 8.97 -11.74 -12.49
N GLU A 34 7.88 -12.19 -11.85
CA GLU A 34 7.16 -13.41 -12.25
C GLU A 34 6.44 -13.27 -13.62
N GLN A 35 6.33 -12.05 -14.17
CA GLN A 35 5.98 -11.84 -15.57
C GLN A 35 7.21 -12.15 -16.43
N LYS A 36 7.34 -13.43 -16.79
CA LYS A 36 8.28 -13.95 -17.79
C LYS A 36 8.52 -12.90 -18.90
N ASN A 37 9.77 -12.49 -19.09
CA ASN A 37 10.20 -11.90 -20.36
C ASN A 37 9.69 -12.84 -21.48
N PRO A 38 9.29 -12.36 -22.68
CA PRO A 38 8.94 -13.21 -23.83
C PRO A 38 9.79 -14.48 -24.04
N ASN A 39 11.02 -14.53 -23.53
CA ASN A 39 11.93 -15.67 -23.57
C ASN A 39 11.89 -16.64 -22.35
N ASN A 40 10.96 -16.49 -21.39
CA ASN A 40 10.92 -17.24 -20.11
C ASN A 40 12.17 -17.11 -19.23
N GLU A 41 13.03 -16.11 -19.45
CA GLU A 41 14.22 -15.88 -18.65
C GLU A 41 13.84 -15.17 -17.33
N PRO A 42 14.39 -15.60 -16.17
CA PRO A 42 14.21 -14.90 -14.92
C PRO A 42 14.88 -13.53 -15.02
N ASN A 43 14.11 -12.46 -14.80
CA ASN A 43 14.71 -11.17 -14.51
C ASN A 43 15.36 -11.26 -13.11
N VAL A 44 16.54 -10.67 -12.94
CA VAL A 44 17.44 -10.95 -11.80
C VAL A 44 17.45 -9.80 -10.78
N ASN A 45 16.60 -8.79 -10.95
CA ASN A 45 16.61 -7.57 -10.14
C ASN A 45 15.41 -7.49 -9.17
N LYS A 46 15.52 -8.22 -8.06
CA LYS A 46 14.56 -8.24 -6.94
C LYS A 46 14.19 -6.85 -6.38
N ASN A 47 15.01 -5.83 -6.64
CA ASN A 47 14.69 -4.44 -6.26
C ASN A 47 13.51 -3.89 -7.07
N ILE A 48 13.28 -4.38 -8.29
CA ILE A 48 12.15 -3.96 -9.13
C ILE A 48 10.84 -4.35 -8.45
N ASP A 49 10.69 -5.60 -8.00
CA ASP A 49 9.46 -6.05 -7.33
C ASP A 49 9.17 -5.25 -6.05
N SER A 50 10.21 -4.95 -5.26
CA SER A 50 10.08 -4.15 -4.05
C SER A 50 9.53 -2.76 -4.36
N LEU A 51 10.14 -2.07 -5.33
CA LEU A 51 9.70 -0.75 -5.76
C LEU A 51 8.28 -0.76 -6.36
N GLN A 52 7.95 -1.78 -7.17
CA GLN A 52 6.61 -1.92 -7.74
C GLN A 52 5.55 -2.11 -6.65
N PHE A 53 5.82 -2.96 -5.65
CA PHE A 53 4.93 -3.10 -4.49
C PHE A 53 4.80 -1.79 -3.71
N PHE A 54 5.88 -1.04 -3.52
CA PHE A 54 5.82 0.25 -2.84
C PHE A 54 4.94 1.27 -3.56
N ILE A 55 5.14 1.44 -4.87
CA ILE A 55 4.35 2.38 -5.71
C ILE A 55 2.88 1.96 -5.75
N MET A 56 2.60 0.66 -5.88
CA MET A 56 1.24 0.14 -5.87
C MET A 56 0.58 0.31 -4.49
N GLY A 57 1.33 0.09 -3.42
CA GLY A 57 0.89 0.35 -2.04
C GLY A 57 0.53 1.82 -1.82
N ASN A 58 1.38 2.74 -2.28
CA ASN A 58 1.12 4.19 -2.24
C ASN A 58 -0.19 4.54 -2.97
N SER A 59 -0.42 3.94 -4.13
CA SER A 59 -1.63 4.18 -4.94
C SER A 59 -2.90 3.71 -4.22
N TYR A 60 -2.87 2.51 -3.64
CA TYR A 60 -3.99 1.97 -2.86
C TYR A 60 -4.29 2.83 -1.63
N ILE A 61 -3.26 3.17 -0.85
CA ILE A 61 -3.41 4.01 0.35
C ILE A 61 -3.89 5.41 -0.02
N ALA A 62 -3.39 6.01 -1.10
CA ALA A 62 -3.81 7.35 -1.55
C ALA A 62 -5.31 7.42 -1.87
N ILE A 63 -5.83 6.47 -2.65
CA ILE A 63 -7.26 6.42 -2.99
C ILE A 63 -8.08 6.22 -1.70
N SER A 64 -7.64 5.29 -0.86
CA SER A 64 -8.31 4.94 0.38
C SER A 64 -8.38 6.13 1.36
N PHE A 65 -7.24 6.77 1.61
CA PHE A 65 -7.09 7.94 2.46
C PHE A 65 -7.89 9.13 1.94
N LYS A 66 -7.79 9.45 0.64
CA LYS A 66 -8.55 10.55 0.02
C LYS A 66 -10.03 10.46 0.32
N ASN A 67 -10.61 9.28 0.08
CA ASN A 67 -12.04 9.04 0.27
C ASN A 67 -12.42 9.18 1.75
N LEU A 68 -11.65 8.57 2.67
CA LEU A 68 -11.94 8.69 4.10
C LEU A 68 -11.85 10.15 4.58
N TYR A 69 -10.79 10.86 4.19
CA TYR A 69 -10.56 12.25 4.58
C TYR A 69 -11.70 13.16 4.09
N GLN A 70 -12.13 13.02 2.84
CA GLN A 70 -13.25 13.78 2.29
C GLN A 70 -14.56 13.49 3.04
N ILE A 71 -14.89 12.22 3.27
CA ILE A 71 -16.09 11.83 4.03
C ILE A 71 -16.08 12.44 5.43
N TYR A 72 -14.92 12.38 6.11
CA TYR A 72 -14.78 12.87 7.47
C TYR A 72 -14.93 14.39 7.55
N THR A 73 -14.20 15.13 6.71
CA THR A 73 -14.20 16.60 6.70
C THR A 73 -15.53 17.19 6.22
N GLU A 74 -16.26 16.48 5.36
CA GLU A 74 -17.60 16.89 4.94
C GLU A 74 -18.71 16.49 5.94
N GLY A 75 -18.38 15.75 7.01
CA GLY A 75 -19.32 15.36 8.06
C GLY A 75 -20.23 14.19 7.68
N ASN A 76 -19.77 13.28 6.83
CA ASN A 76 -20.49 12.08 6.39
C ASN A 76 -21.93 12.37 5.93
N LYS A 77 -22.08 13.39 5.07
CA LYS A 77 -23.38 13.80 4.54
C LYS A 77 -24.07 12.62 3.86
N CYS A 78 -25.38 12.53 4.09
CA CYS A 78 -26.22 11.46 3.54
C CYS A 78 -25.76 10.04 3.91
N LYS A 79 -24.92 9.87 4.96
CA LYS A 79 -24.36 8.58 5.37
C LYS A 79 -23.56 7.88 4.27
N ILE A 80 -22.88 8.65 3.42
CA ILE A 80 -22.11 8.10 2.31
C ILE A 80 -21.00 7.13 2.76
N ALA A 81 -20.50 7.27 4.00
CA ALA A 81 -19.58 6.32 4.61
C ALA A 81 -20.10 4.88 4.59
N ASP A 82 -21.41 4.66 4.76
CA ASP A 82 -22.01 3.32 4.78
C ASP A 82 -21.82 2.59 3.44
N HIS A 83 -21.63 3.34 2.34
CA HIS A 83 -21.37 2.81 1.00
C HIS A 83 -19.88 2.70 0.69
N LEU A 84 -19.06 3.61 1.23
CA LEU A 84 -17.66 3.75 0.85
C LEU A 84 -16.68 3.13 1.85
N ILE A 85 -17.09 2.82 3.08
CA ILE A 85 -16.19 2.27 4.09
C ILE A 85 -15.59 0.92 3.67
N PHE A 86 -16.37 0.10 2.97
CA PHE A 86 -15.87 -1.17 2.43
C PHE A 86 -14.75 -0.97 1.40
N PRO A 87 -14.94 -0.24 0.27
CA PRO A 87 -13.86 -0.03 -0.68
C PRO A 87 -12.68 0.76 -0.07
N ILE A 88 -12.91 1.63 0.91
CA ILE A 88 -11.82 2.27 1.67
C ILE A 88 -10.97 1.20 2.37
N LEU A 89 -11.57 0.37 3.22
CA LEU A 89 -10.84 -0.67 3.95
C LEU A 89 -10.21 -1.72 3.02
N PHE A 90 -10.87 -2.08 1.92
CA PHE A 90 -10.31 -2.97 0.91
C PHE A 90 -9.00 -2.41 0.34
N ASN A 91 -8.99 -1.14 -0.08
CA ASN A 91 -7.78 -0.50 -0.59
C ASN A 91 -6.73 -0.33 0.53
N LEU A 92 -7.12 -0.03 1.78
CA LEU A 92 -6.19 0.05 2.90
C LEU A 92 -5.44 -1.26 3.12
N MET A 93 -6.19 -2.37 3.15
CA MET A 93 -5.65 -3.70 3.37
C MET A 93 -4.65 -4.09 2.29
N HIS A 94 -5.01 -3.90 1.02
CA HIS A 94 -4.10 -4.21 -0.09
C HIS A 94 -2.91 -3.24 -0.15
N GLY A 95 -3.10 -1.98 0.20
CA GLY A 95 -2.01 -1.02 0.32
C GLY A 95 -0.98 -1.46 1.36
N LEU A 96 -1.46 -1.84 2.56
CA LEU A 96 -0.63 -2.34 3.64
C LEU A 96 0.05 -3.68 3.28
N GLU A 97 -0.66 -4.58 2.62
CA GLU A 97 -0.10 -5.84 2.09
C GLU A 97 1.07 -5.56 1.13
N CYS A 98 0.91 -4.62 0.20
CA CYS A 98 1.95 -4.25 -0.75
C CYS A 98 3.16 -3.64 -0.03
N TRP A 99 2.95 -2.71 0.90
CA TRP A 99 4.02 -2.13 1.71
C TRP A 99 4.79 -3.18 2.52
N LEU A 100 4.10 -4.14 3.13
CA LEU A 100 4.75 -5.24 3.86
C LEU A 100 5.60 -6.13 2.95
N LYS A 101 5.10 -6.43 1.75
CA LYS A 101 5.84 -7.20 0.74
C LYS A 101 7.06 -6.44 0.23
N SER A 102 6.91 -5.15 -0.05
CA SER A 102 8.01 -4.26 -0.44
C SER A 102 9.13 -4.27 0.61
N GLY A 103 8.78 -3.97 1.87
CA GLY A 103 9.77 -3.95 2.95
C GLY A 103 10.44 -5.31 3.13
N THR A 104 9.66 -6.39 3.18
CA THR A 104 10.20 -7.75 3.37
C THR A 104 11.18 -8.15 2.25
N LEU A 105 10.82 -7.87 0.99
CA LEU A 105 11.72 -8.12 -0.15
C LEU A 105 13.00 -7.31 -0.07
N SER A 106 12.87 -6.01 0.22
CA SER A 106 13.99 -5.09 0.35
C SER A 106 14.98 -5.58 1.43
N PHE A 107 14.46 -6.06 2.55
CA PHE A 107 15.26 -6.70 3.60
C PHE A 107 15.94 -7.98 3.12
N SER A 108 15.21 -8.87 2.46
CA SER A 108 15.80 -10.10 1.94
C SER A 108 16.93 -9.82 0.96
N TYR A 109 16.81 -8.77 0.16
CA TYR A 109 17.87 -8.29 -0.73
C TYR A 109 19.09 -7.77 0.05
N LEU A 110 18.90 -6.78 0.94
CA LEU A 110 20.00 -6.12 1.66
C LEU A 110 20.85 -7.07 2.52
N TYR A 111 20.21 -8.07 3.13
CA TYR A 111 20.88 -9.02 4.02
C TYR A 111 21.21 -10.36 3.34
N ASN A 112 21.08 -10.46 2.02
CA ASN A 112 21.29 -11.70 1.25
C ASN A 112 20.56 -12.91 1.85
N LEU A 113 19.33 -12.71 2.33
CA LEU A 113 18.53 -13.80 2.87
C LEU A 113 17.93 -14.58 1.71
N GLU A 114 18.24 -15.87 1.62
CA GLU A 114 17.58 -16.81 0.70
C GLU A 114 16.15 -17.11 1.19
N GLY A 115 15.29 -16.09 1.17
CA GLY A 115 13.88 -16.20 1.48
C GLY A 115 13.05 -15.86 0.27
N LYS A 116 12.22 -16.80 -0.21
CA LYS A 116 11.07 -16.42 -1.05
C LYS A 116 10.06 -15.75 -0.12
N ILE A 117 9.47 -14.63 -0.53
CA ILE A 117 8.32 -14.06 0.18
C ILE A 117 7.31 -15.20 0.37
N LYS A 118 6.77 -15.34 1.58
CA LYS A 118 5.61 -16.22 1.75
C LYS A 118 4.52 -15.79 0.78
N LYS A 119 4.06 -16.74 -0.05
CA LYS A 119 2.87 -16.56 -0.90
C LYS A 119 1.64 -16.53 0.02
N SER A 120 1.45 -15.38 0.68
CA SER A 120 0.40 -15.10 1.65
C SER A 120 -0.22 -13.75 1.34
N HIS A 121 -1.52 -13.65 1.59
CA HIS A 121 -2.29 -12.40 1.63
C HIS A 121 -2.72 -12.07 3.07
N ASP A 122 -2.38 -12.93 4.04
CA ASP A 122 -2.69 -12.72 5.45
C ASP A 122 -1.75 -11.66 6.04
N LEU A 123 -2.33 -10.51 6.42
CA LEU A 123 -1.58 -9.40 7.00
C LEU A 123 -0.87 -9.76 8.30
N GLU A 124 -1.41 -10.64 9.15
CA GLU A 124 -0.72 -11.01 10.39
C GLU A 124 0.58 -11.75 10.08
N ILE A 125 0.54 -12.67 9.11
CA ILE A 125 1.71 -13.43 8.69
C ILE A 125 2.76 -12.49 8.08
N LEU A 126 2.33 -11.61 7.17
CA LEU A 126 3.22 -10.66 6.49
C LEU A 126 3.83 -9.64 7.47
N TYR A 127 3.00 -9.11 8.37
CA TYR A 127 3.43 -8.16 9.39
C TYR A 127 4.39 -8.78 10.40
N SER A 128 4.09 -9.97 10.91
CA SER A 128 4.98 -10.69 11.84
C SER A 128 6.34 -10.97 11.20
N GLU A 129 6.35 -11.30 9.90
CA GLU A 129 7.59 -11.53 9.16
C GLU A 129 8.40 -10.24 8.97
N PHE A 130 7.75 -9.16 8.54
CA PHE A 130 8.38 -7.84 8.42
C PHE A 130 8.95 -7.38 9.76
N LYS A 131 8.13 -7.38 10.82
CA LYS A 131 8.53 -7.01 12.18
C LYS A 131 9.73 -7.81 12.66
N ARG A 132 9.71 -9.14 12.51
CA ARG A 132 10.86 -9.99 12.86
C ARG A 132 12.12 -9.65 12.07
N ASN A 133 12.00 -9.37 10.77
CA ASN A 133 13.14 -9.02 9.92
C ASN A 133 13.76 -7.69 10.36
N VAL A 134 12.93 -6.68 10.65
CA VAL A 134 13.44 -5.37 11.02
C VAL A 134 14.01 -5.36 12.44
N THR A 135 13.41 -6.08 13.40
CA THR A 135 13.87 -6.08 14.79
C THR A 135 15.17 -6.86 15.01
N ASN A 136 15.45 -7.86 14.17
CA ASN A 136 16.62 -8.73 14.30
C ASN A 136 17.86 -8.21 13.55
N THR A 137 17.84 -6.96 13.09
CA THR A 137 18.91 -6.34 12.30
C THR A 137 19.38 -5.02 12.94
N SER A 138 20.30 -4.31 12.30
CA SER A 138 20.70 -2.94 12.69
C SER A 138 19.52 -1.97 12.74
N LEU A 139 18.42 -2.26 12.03
CA LEU A 139 17.18 -1.49 12.08
C LEU A 139 16.37 -1.69 13.36
N GLY A 140 16.72 -2.66 14.22
CA GLY A 140 15.97 -2.91 15.45
C GLY A 140 15.93 -1.71 16.39
N SER A 141 17.03 -0.95 16.50
CA SER A 141 17.06 0.29 17.30
C SER A 141 16.20 1.40 16.67
N ILE A 142 16.25 1.56 15.34
CA ILE A 142 15.41 2.50 14.59
C ILE A 142 13.94 2.22 14.88
N VAL A 143 13.53 0.99 14.64
CA VAL A 143 12.13 0.64 14.66
C VAL A 143 11.56 0.72 16.08
N ASN A 144 12.31 0.28 17.10
CA ASN A 144 11.89 0.42 18.49
C ASN A 144 11.78 1.88 18.97
N LYS A 145 12.45 2.82 18.29
CA LYS A 145 12.50 4.24 18.66
C LYS A 145 11.47 5.09 17.92
N TYR A 146 11.24 4.79 16.64
CA TYR A 146 10.46 5.64 15.75
C TYR A 146 9.15 5.02 15.28
N ILE A 147 8.91 3.73 15.50
CA ILE A 147 7.76 3.02 14.93
C ILE A 147 6.90 2.40 16.02
N GLU A 148 5.66 2.85 16.11
CA GLU A 148 4.66 2.30 17.03
C GLU A 148 3.96 1.06 16.43
N PHE A 149 4.66 -0.07 16.51
CA PHE A 149 4.16 -1.34 15.99
C PHE A 149 2.77 -1.76 16.46
N ASN A 150 2.34 -1.33 17.65
CA ASN A 150 1.03 -1.66 18.19
C ASN A 150 -0.10 -1.14 17.30
N PHE A 151 0.08 -0.04 16.55
CA PHE A 151 -0.97 0.50 15.67
C PHE A 151 -1.40 -0.51 14.60
N ILE A 152 -0.44 -1.20 13.97
CA ILE A 152 -0.75 -2.22 12.95
C ILE A 152 -1.26 -3.51 13.60
N GLU A 153 -0.70 -3.90 14.76
CA GLU A 153 -1.13 -5.08 15.51
C GLU A 153 -2.58 -4.95 15.99
N ASP A 154 -2.93 -3.79 16.53
CA ASP A 154 -4.27 -3.47 16.98
C ASP A 154 -5.24 -3.43 15.80
N PHE A 155 -4.86 -2.83 14.67
CA PHE A 155 -5.68 -2.83 13.45
C PHE A 155 -5.97 -4.26 12.98
N ILE A 156 -4.94 -5.10 12.82
CA ILE A 156 -5.09 -6.50 12.40
C ILE A 156 -5.95 -7.29 13.40
N SER A 157 -5.73 -7.09 14.70
CA SER A 157 -6.49 -7.75 15.76
C SER A 157 -7.96 -7.36 15.74
N ASN A 158 -8.27 -6.08 15.52
CA ASN A 158 -9.64 -5.59 15.41
C ASN A 158 -10.38 -6.21 14.22
N LEU A 159 -9.73 -6.33 13.06
CA LEU A 159 -10.33 -7.01 11.90
C LEU A 159 -10.66 -8.48 12.20
N LYS A 160 -9.73 -9.19 12.84
CA LYS A 160 -9.91 -10.60 13.20
C LYS A 160 -11.02 -10.82 14.23
N LEU A 161 -11.04 -10.03 15.30
CA LEU A 161 -12.08 -10.09 16.33
C LEU A 161 -13.48 -9.92 15.74
N ASN A 162 -13.59 -9.09 14.71
CA ASN A 162 -14.83 -8.77 14.02
C ASN A 162 -15.09 -9.66 12.79
N ASN A 163 -14.25 -10.68 12.55
CA ASN A 163 -14.29 -11.59 11.39
C ASN A 163 -14.44 -10.83 10.06
N VAL A 164 -13.73 -9.71 9.93
CA VAL A 164 -13.70 -8.91 8.70
C VAL A 164 -12.72 -9.55 7.73
N ARG A 165 -13.17 -9.80 6.49
CA ARG A 165 -12.35 -10.41 5.43
C ARG A 165 -12.42 -9.60 4.16
N PHE A 166 -11.27 -9.42 3.51
CA PHE A 166 -11.12 -8.67 2.26
C PHE A 166 -10.41 -9.50 1.18
N ASP A 167 -10.37 -10.82 1.35
CA ASP A 167 -9.53 -11.75 0.57
C ASP A 167 -9.77 -11.65 -0.95
N PHE A 168 -11.02 -11.41 -1.38
CA PHE A 168 -11.39 -11.25 -2.79
C PHE A 168 -12.68 -10.44 -2.95
N ALA A 169 -12.70 -9.52 -3.93
CA ALA A 169 -13.85 -8.74 -4.44
C ALA A 169 -15.00 -9.60 -5.08
N ARG A 170 -15.41 -10.73 -4.50
CA ARG A 170 -16.41 -11.66 -5.07
C ARG A 170 -17.75 -11.68 -4.33
N TYR A 171 -18.79 -11.15 -4.97
CA TYR A 171 -20.13 -11.04 -4.40
C TYR A 171 -20.68 -12.38 -3.87
N SER A 172 -21.20 -12.34 -2.65
CA SER A 172 -21.83 -13.47 -1.94
C SER A 172 -23.09 -14.01 -2.63
N SER A 173 -23.52 -13.40 -3.73
CA SER A 173 -24.66 -13.82 -4.55
C SER A 173 -24.41 -15.09 -5.37
N PHE A 174 -23.18 -15.61 -5.40
CA PHE A 174 -22.82 -16.77 -6.22
C PHE A 174 -22.31 -17.93 -5.36
N GLU A 175 -23.12 -18.99 -5.26
CA GLU A 175 -22.70 -20.25 -4.66
C GLU A 175 -21.61 -20.91 -5.53
N SER A 176 -20.53 -21.37 -4.90
CA SER A 176 -19.54 -22.23 -5.56
C SER A 176 -19.60 -23.61 -4.94
N GLY A 177 -20.15 -24.58 -5.66
CA GLY A 177 -20.18 -25.99 -5.23
C GLY A 177 -21.15 -26.29 -4.08
N GLY A 178 -22.28 -25.59 -3.97
CA GLY A 178 -23.29 -25.81 -2.92
C GLY A 178 -22.89 -25.31 -1.53
N VAL A 179 -21.76 -24.59 -1.43
CA VAL A 179 -21.34 -23.89 -0.22
C VAL A 179 -21.37 -22.40 -0.52
N SER A 180 -22.17 -21.66 0.25
CA SER A 180 -22.07 -20.20 0.28
C SER A 180 -20.67 -19.85 0.81
N GLN A 181 -19.78 -19.44 -0.08
CA GLN A 181 -18.51 -18.87 0.34
C GLN A 181 -18.78 -17.42 0.69
N SER A 182 -19.07 -17.18 1.97
CA SER A 182 -19.21 -15.86 2.56
C SER A 182 -17.86 -15.14 2.54
N GLN A 183 -17.52 -14.59 1.37
CA GLN A 183 -16.28 -13.83 1.13
C GLN A 183 -16.45 -12.34 1.48
N PHE A 184 -17.67 -11.91 1.84
CA PHE A 184 -18.09 -10.52 2.16
C PHE A 184 -18.88 -10.46 3.45
N TYR A 185 -18.25 -10.60 4.61
CA TYR A 185 -18.96 -10.40 5.88
C TYR A 185 -18.06 -9.78 6.93
N CYS A 186 -18.70 -8.91 7.73
CA CYS A 186 -18.26 -8.49 9.04
C CYS A 186 -19.24 -9.17 10.01
N GLY A 187 -18.87 -10.31 10.61
CA GLY A 187 -19.70 -11.02 11.61
C GLY A 187 -21.21 -11.20 11.30
N TYR A 188 -22.00 -11.47 12.35
CA TYR A 188 -23.48 -11.53 12.31
C TYR A 188 -24.15 -10.26 12.86
N HIS A 189 -23.37 -9.22 13.15
CA HIS A 189 -23.83 -7.99 13.81
C HIS A 189 -23.30 -6.76 13.07
N ASN A 190 -23.98 -5.63 13.24
CA ASN A 190 -23.53 -4.37 12.67
C ASN A 190 -22.19 -3.97 13.31
N ILE A 191 -21.17 -3.82 12.47
CA ILE A 191 -19.85 -3.33 12.89
C ILE A 191 -19.72 -1.90 12.37
N CYS A 192 -19.42 -0.98 13.28
CA CYS A 192 -19.17 0.43 12.97
C CYS A 192 -17.67 0.67 12.99
N ILE A 193 -17.18 1.47 12.05
CA ILE A 193 -15.78 1.89 12.00
C ILE A 193 -15.69 3.32 12.51
N ASP A 194 -14.83 3.55 13.50
CA ASP A 194 -14.51 4.91 13.93
C ASP A 194 -13.59 5.56 12.87
N MET A 195 -14.18 6.46 12.07
CA MET A 195 -13.45 7.16 11.02
C MET A 195 -12.35 8.09 11.56
N SER A 196 -12.47 8.59 12.79
CA SER A 196 -11.44 9.44 13.40
C SER A 196 -10.20 8.62 13.74
N LEU A 197 -10.40 7.47 14.40
CA LEU A 197 -9.30 6.54 14.72
C LEU A 197 -8.70 5.94 13.45
N LEU A 198 -9.53 5.64 12.45
CA LEU A 198 -9.04 5.16 11.17
C LEU A 198 -8.18 6.22 10.46
N LEU A 199 -8.55 7.50 10.51
CA LEU A 199 -7.71 8.59 10.00
C LEU A 199 -6.38 8.70 10.74
N GLN A 200 -6.38 8.61 12.08
CA GLN A 200 -5.14 8.58 12.86
C GLN A 200 -4.23 7.41 12.44
N PHE A 201 -4.82 6.25 12.15
CA PHE A 201 -4.08 5.11 11.61
C PHE A 201 -3.46 5.41 10.24
N TYR A 202 -4.15 6.10 9.32
CA TYR A 202 -3.53 6.55 8.06
C TYR A 202 -2.36 7.51 8.30
N PHE A 203 -2.47 8.43 9.26
CA PHE A 203 -1.37 9.35 9.53
C PHE A 203 -0.12 8.62 10.02
N TYR A 204 -0.27 7.72 10.98
CA TYR A 204 0.80 6.83 11.39
C TYR A 204 1.37 6.04 10.18
N LEU A 205 0.50 5.47 9.35
CA LEU A 205 0.92 4.71 8.18
C LEU A 205 1.74 5.54 7.18
N ILE A 206 1.33 6.78 6.90
CA ILE A 206 1.97 7.66 5.93
C ILE A 206 3.26 8.27 6.49
N GLN A 207 3.20 8.74 7.74
CA GLN A 207 4.30 9.47 8.38
C GLN A 207 5.43 8.54 8.82
N ASP A 208 5.09 7.41 9.43
CA ASP A 208 6.08 6.56 10.09
C ASP A 208 6.34 5.30 9.26
N PHE A 209 5.29 4.52 8.98
CA PHE A 209 5.46 3.20 8.39
C PHE A 209 5.92 3.25 6.93
N ARG A 210 5.31 4.10 6.10
CA ARG A 210 5.73 4.33 4.72
C ARG A 210 7.14 4.89 4.66
N THR A 211 7.46 5.86 5.52
CA THR A 211 8.79 6.50 5.59
C THR A 211 9.88 5.49 5.90
N LEU A 212 9.65 4.56 6.83
CA LEU A 212 10.55 3.44 7.08
C LEU A 212 10.79 2.61 5.82
N ILE A 213 9.73 2.22 5.11
CA ILE A 213 9.86 1.41 3.88
C ILE A 213 10.59 2.18 2.79
N SER A 214 10.30 3.48 2.66
CA SER A 214 10.98 4.40 1.73
C SER A 214 12.49 4.46 2.01
N TYR A 215 12.88 4.58 3.27
CA TYR A 215 14.28 4.56 3.67
C TYR A 215 14.95 3.22 3.32
N ILE A 216 14.31 2.09 3.64
CA ILE A 216 14.85 0.77 3.31
C ILE A 216 15.04 0.61 1.80
N LEU A 217 14.11 1.11 0.98
CA LEU A 217 14.24 1.10 -0.48
C LEU A 217 15.40 1.97 -0.97
N THR A 218 15.57 3.17 -0.39
CA THR A 218 16.72 4.04 -0.69
C THR A 218 18.03 3.31 -0.40
N CYS A 219 18.12 2.63 0.74
CA CYS A 219 19.25 1.78 1.08
C CYS A 219 19.46 0.64 0.07
N CYS A 220 18.39 0.01 -0.46
CA CYS A 220 18.50 -0.98 -1.53
C CYS A 220 19.09 -0.41 -2.82
N GLU A 221 18.67 0.80 -3.20
CA GLU A 221 19.17 1.49 -4.40
C GLU A 221 20.65 1.87 -4.26
N CYS A 222 21.06 2.31 -3.07
CA CYS A 222 22.46 2.62 -2.75
C CYS A 222 23.30 1.37 -2.44
N ASN A 223 22.66 0.21 -2.27
CA ASN A 223 23.29 -1.03 -1.79
C ASN A 223 24.02 -0.85 -0.43
N GLU A 224 23.37 -0.12 0.48
CA GLU A 224 23.87 0.21 1.80
C GLU A 224 23.05 -0.48 2.88
N VAL A 225 23.69 -0.92 3.96
CA VAL A 225 22.95 -1.48 5.10
C VAL A 225 22.28 -0.33 5.85
N PRO A 226 20.98 -0.44 6.18
CA PRO A 226 20.29 0.64 6.89
C PRO A 226 20.83 0.84 8.31
N GLU A 227 21.13 2.09 8.66
CA GLU A 227 21.69 2.51 9.97
C GLU A 227 20.84 3.60 10.65
N GLU A 228 20.90 3.70 11.99
CA GLU A 228 20.12 4.67 12.78
C GLU A 228 20.42 6.13 12.44
N SER A 229 21.69 6.47 12.25
CA SER A 229 22.12 7.81 11.83
C SER A 229 21.55 8.17 10.45
N GLY A 230 21.57 7.23 9.51
CA GLY A 230 21.02 7.40 8.17
C GLY A 230 19.51 7.63 8.20
N TYR A 231 18.78 6.85 9.01
CA TYR A 231 17.33 7.03 9.16
C TYR A 231 17.00 8.37 9.83
N ALA A 232 17.75 8.74 10.87
CA ALA A 232 17.55 10.01 11.57
C ALA A 232 17.79 11.21 10.62
N ALA A 233 18.78 11.14 9.73
CA ALA A 233 18.98 12.15 8.70
C ALA A 233 17.84 12.15 7.67
N PHE A 234 17.43 10.97 7.20
CA PHE A 234 16.34 10.80 6.24
C PHE A 234 15.02 11.43 6.72
N ILE A 235 14.63 11.19 7.98
CA ILE A 235 13.41 11.79 8.53
C ILE A 235 13.55 13.29 8.84
N ALA A 236 14.76 13.78 9.10
CA ALA A 236 15.01 15.20 9.35
C ALA A 236 14.93 16.05 8.07
N GLU A 237 15.22 15.44 6.92
CA GLU A 237 15.01 16.03 5.59
C GLU A 237 13.55 15.88 5.12
N GLY A 238 12.82 14.94 5.70
CA GLY A 238 11.41 14.70 5.43
C GLY A 238 10.50 15.86 5.88
N LEU A 239 9.35 15.98 5.23
CA LEU A 239 8.33 16.96 5.60
C LEU A 239 7.48 16.41 6.77
N ASP A 240 7.57 17.05 7.93
CA ASP A 240 6.59 16.86 9.02
C ASP A 240 5.26 17.48 8.61
N PHE A 241 4.15 16.79 8.87
CA PHE A 241 2.82 17.29 8.56
C PHE A 241 1.85 16.97 9.70
N LYS A 242 0.84 17.82 9.86
CA LYS A 242 -0.25 17.61 10.83
C LYS A 242 -1.58 17.61 10.13
N PHE A 243 -2.55 16.92 10.74
CA PHE A 243 -3.91 16.82 10.23
C PHE A 243 -4.54 18.18 9.91
N ASP A 244 -4.40 19.12 10.85
CA ASP A 244 -4.99 20.46 10.75
C ASP A 244 -4.33 21.33 9.68
N ASP A 245 -3.15 20.93 9.18
CA ASP A 245 -2.38 21.67 8.18
C ASP A 245 -2.73 21.26 6.74
N ILE A 246 -3.56 20.22 6.56
CA ILE A 246 -4.00 19.77 5.22
C ILE A 246 -5.02 20.77 4.68
N SER A 247 -4.53 21.71 3.87
CA SER A 247 -5.38 22.69 3.16
C SER A 247 -5.97 22.12 1.86
N ASP A 248 -5.28 21.18 1.23
CA ASP A 248 -5.70 20.51 0.01
C ASP A 248 -5.23 19.05 0.04
N ILE A 249 -6.21 18.13 0.06
CA ILE A 249 -5.96 16.69 0.15
C ILE A 249 -5.23 16.15 -1.09
N ASP A 250 -5.45 16.73 -2.27
CA ASP A 250 -4.79 16.30 -3.49
C ASP A 250 -3.32 16.69 -3.45
N ILE A 251 -3.01 17.94 -3.10
CA ILE A 251 -1.62 18.41 -2.91
C ILE A 251 -0.91 17.54 -1.87
N PHE A 252 -1.55 17.27 -0.74
CA PHE A 252 -1.00 16.40 0.30
C PHE A 252 -0.68 14.99 -0.24
N ILE A 253 -1.61 14.36 -0.96
CA ILE A 253 -1.39 13.03 -1.54
C ILE A 253 -0.22 13.05 -2.52
N TYR A 254 -0.12 14.06 -3.37
CA TYR A 254 0.99 14.19 -4.31
C TYR A 254 2.33 14.34 -3.58
N GLN A 255 2.39 15.12 -2.51
CA GLN A 255 3.63 15.39 -1.79
C GLN A 255 4.08 14.21 -0.91
N HIS A 256 3.15 13.56 -0.20
CA HIS A 256 3.50 12.63 0.87
C HIS A 256 3.24 11.15 0.55
N LEU A 257 2.45 10.85 -0.49
CA LEU A 257 2.12 9.48 -0.88
C LEU A 257 2.63 9.11 -2.27
N LEU A 258 2.28 9.91 -3.28
CA LEU A 258 2.54 9.59 -4.68
C LEU A 258 3.85 10.18 -5.22
N GLY A 259 4.42 11.17 -4.55
CA GLY A 259 5.76 11.67 -4.83
C GLY A 259 6.74 10.51 -4.74
N VAL A 260 7.42 10.24 -5.85
CA VAL A 260 8.56 9.31 -5.88
C VAL A 260 9.72 10.03 -5.20
N MET A 261 10.40 9.32 -4.29
CA MET A 261 11.47 9.80 -3.39
C MET A 261 12.38 10.86 -4.01
#